data_AF-A0A8S2M777-F1
#
_entry.id   AF-A0A8S2M777-F1
#
_cell.length_a   1.000
_cell.length_b   1.000
_cell.length_c   1.000
_cell.angle_alpha   90.00
_cell.angle_beta   90.00
_cell.angle_gamma   90.00
#
_symmetry.space_group_name_H-M   'P 1'
#
loop_
_entity.id
_entity.type
_entity.pdbx_description
1 polymer ?
#
loop_
_entity_poly.entity_id
_entity_poly.type
_entity_poly.pdbx_seq_one_letter_code
_entity_poly.pdbx_strand_id
1 'polypeptide(L)'
;MTTLSGFSVQWEWEGDKSQWQQYPLEIQKEISDACEGGKKSVEINATDEIKMIIQFDSMVQMNKKTKFQRRIRLCIEIEEKNADVLKQEKTSLPFTVAGRNYKIDLDKMVQTNEATGLERKVHCVKSMAKVPSATTASKPSTSLRSTASAQKRSMEENNVDDESGNVVAKKKKSVSASKSAQNQEKTAMKTITTIAGKVPVDSECTEANTTHVYSEGEDAWDCMLNQPRTVSLNQTLYNFRGRVGKAGQTELKSLGSDLNDAKRTFCKKFSDKTRNDWYHRDTFVKVSEKYDYIKLDFSARDEIEEKKSKTCTEQKPPRVIPDSCLDKRVQELINLICNIQAMEDALLEMKYDAKKAPLGKLSSNQIKAGYSALKEIEACIKENKSNQSLIDACNKYYSRIPHDCGMRTPPIIRSQAQLKTEIELLEALSDIEIAIQTLQIDSDKLNPVDQRYEQLHCDIRPLDETDPVYKIINDYLQSTHTKTHQQYKMEIEQIFEVERENEAEQFNDVGNKMLLWHGSRTTNVAGIISQGLRIAPPEAPMTGYMFGKGVYFADMSSKSANYCYATRNNNTGIVILSE
;
A
#
# COMPACT_ATOMS: atom_id res chain seq x y z
N MET A 1 -2.09 29.73 -28.49
CA MET A 1 -3.00 29.57 -27.33
C MET A 1 -4.33 30.12 -27.74
N THR A 2 -5.41 29.48 -27.30
CA THR A 2 -6.77 29.90 -27.62
C THR A 2 -7.34 30.63 -26.42
N THR A 3 -8.08 31.70 -26.65
CA THR A 3 -8.73 32.46 -25.57
C THR A 3 -10.18 32.04 -25.46
N LEU A 4 -10.67 31.82 -24.24
CA LEU A 4 -12.09 31.56 -23.95
C LEU A 4 -12.51 32.40 -22.76
N SER A 5 -13.60 33.16 -22.89
CA SER A 5 -14.09 34.05 -21.82
C SER A 5 -13.03 35.03 -21.26
N GLY A 6 -12.09 35.46 -22.11
CA GLY A 6 -10.99 36.38 -21.72
C GLY A 6 -9.77 35.72 -21.06
N PHE A 7 -9.77 34.40 -20.89
CA PHE A 7 -8.63 33.66 -20.33
C PHE A 7 -7.92 32.83 -21.40
N SER A 8 -6.61 32.63 -21.25
CA SER A 8 -5.86 31.64 -22.04
C SER A 8 -6.28 30.24 -21.60
N VAL A 9 -6.74 29.40 -22.52
CA VAL A 9 -7.24 28.07 -22.21
C VAL A 9 -6.61 26.99 -23.08
N GLN A 10 -6.56 25.78 -22.52
CA GLN A 10 -6.08 24.58 -23.20
C GLN A 10 -7.02 23.41 -22.98
N TRP A 11 -7.49 22.79 -24.06
CA TRP A 11 -8.32 21.60 -23.99
C TRP A 11 -7.46 20.33 -23.87
N GLU A 12 -7.85 19.44 -22.98
CA GLU A 12 -7.17 18.16 -22.74
C GLU A 12 -8.16 17.00 -22.72
N TRP A 13 -7.68 15.80 -23.05
CA TRP A 13 -8.45 14.57 -22.99
C TRP A 13 -7.72 13.49 -22.20
N GLU A 14 -8.47 12.56 -21.63
CA GLU A 14 -7.92 11.49 -20.79
C GLU A 14 -7.37 10.35 -21.65
N GLY A 15 -6.04 10.29 -21.75
CA GLY A 15 -5.26 9.22 -22.35
C GLY A 15 -5.24 7.95 -21.51
N ASP A 16 -4.50 6.95 -21.98
CA ASP A 16 -4.35 5.68 -21.24
C ASP A 16 -3.61 5.92 -19.91
N LYS A 17 -3.92 5.13 -18.88
CA LYS A 17 -3.39 5.28 -17.51
C LYS A 17 -3.80 6.61 -16.82
N SER A 18 -4.93 7.20 -17.21
CA SER A 18 -5.43 8.47 -16.67
C SER A 18 -4.47 9.65 -16.82
N GLN A 19 -3.62 9.62 -17.86
CA GLN A 19 -2.76 10.74 -18.21
C GLN A 19 -3.51 11.70 -19.13
N TRP A 20 -3.55 12.98 -18.78
CA TRP A 20 -4.18 14.01 -19.60
C TRP A 20 -3.26 14.42 -20.76
N GLN A 21 -3.80 14.42 -21.96
CA GLN A 21 -3.09 14.79 -23.20
C GLN A 21 -3.73 16.02 -23.83
N GLN A 22 -2.89 16.93 -24.31
CA GLN A 22 -3.33 18.17 -24.95
C GLN A 22 -3.81 17.90 -26.37
N TYR A 23 -4.90 18.54 -26.78
CA TYR A 23 -5.28 18.55 -28.19
C TYR A 23 -4.26 19.37 -29.01
N PRO A 24 -4.01 19.00 -30.29
CA PRO A 24 -3.26 19.84 -31.22
C PRO A 24 -3.87 21.25 -31.35
N LEU A 25 -3.04 22.26 -31.61
CA LEU A 25 -3.45 23.68 -31.63
C LEU A 25 -4.62 23.97 -32.58
N GLU A 26 -4.64 23.32 -33.75
CA GLU A 26 -5.72 23.47 -34.75
C GLU A 26 -7.07 22.99 -34.20
N ILE A 27 -7.05 21.83 -33.52
CA ILE A 27 -8.22 21.24 -32.87
C ILE A 27 -8.63 22.06 -31.65
N GLN A 28 -7.68 22.57 -30.85
CA GLN A 28 -8.00 23.43 -29.71
C GLN A 28 -8.78 24.69 -30.13
N LYS A 29 -8.44 25.28 -31.28
CA LYS A 29 -9.16 26.42 -31.83
C LYS A 29 -10.58 26.03 -32.23
N GLU A 30 -10.73 24.95 -32.98
CA GLU A 30 -12.05 24.45 -33.42
C GLU A 30 -13.00 24.15 -32.25
N ILE A 31 -12.48 23.51 -31.19
CA ILE A 31 -13.25 23.22 -29.97
C ILE A 31 -13.67 24.51 -29.27
N SER A 32 -12.74 25.48 -29.14
CA SER A 32 -13.03 26.73 -28.44
C SER A 32 -14.01 27.59 -29.22
N ASP A 33 -13.86 27.73 -30.53
CA ASP A 33 -14.79 28.48 -31.40
C ASP A 33 -16.20 27.88 -31.34
N ALA A 34 -16.32 26.54 -31.32
CA ALA A 34 -17.60 25.85 -31.16
C ALA A 34 -18.22 26.07 -29.77
N CYS A 35 -17.38 26.08 -28.73
CA CYS A 35 -17.78 26.32 -27.35
C CYS A 35 -18.24 27.78 -27.14
N GLU A 36 -17.53 28.77 -27.68
CA GLU A 36 -17.92 30.19 -27.67
C GLU A 36 -19.22 30.42 -28.44
N GLY A 37 -19.38 29.74 -29.57
CA GLY A 37 -20.61 29.76 -30.36
C GLY A 37 -21.82 29.06 -29.68
N GLY A 38 -21.68 28.57 -28.45
CA GLY A 38 -22.76 27.94 -27.69
C GLY A 38 -23.24 26.60 -28.26
N LYS A 39 -22.42 25.93 -29.07
CA LYS A 39 -22.77 24.61 -29.60
C LYS A 39 -22.72 23.57 -28.48
N LYS A 40 -23.65 22.59 -28.51
CA LYS A 40 -23.67 21.47 -27.56
C LYS A 40 -22.63 20.38 -27.87
N SER A 41 -22.19 20.32 -29.12
CA SER A 41 -21.15 19.39 -29.57
C SER A 41 -20.39 19.92 -30.78
N VAL A 42 -19.20 19.40 -31.02
CA VAL A 42 -18.37 19.67 -32.21
C VAL A 42 -17.76 18.36 -32.72
N GLU A 43 -17.73 18.17 -34.04
CA GLU A 43 -17.04 17.03 -34.67
C GLU A 43 -15.64 17.49 -35.08
N ILE A 44 -14.61 16.79 -34.57
CA ILE A 44 -13.20 17.07 -34.83
C ILE A 44 -12.56 15.88 -35.57
N ASN A 45 -11.59 16.17 -36.42
CA ASN A 45 -10.79 15.12 -37.07
C ASN A 45 -9.50 14.92 -36.27
N ALA A 46 -9.38 13.80 -35.57
CA ALA A 46 -8.18 13.49 -34.79
C ALA A 46 -7.02 13.00 -35.69
N THR A 47 -7.37 12.30 -36.77
CA THR A 47 -6.52 11.94 -37.91
C THR A 47 -7.39 11.89 -39.18
N ASP A 48 -6.79 11.79 -40.37
CA ASP A 48 -7.52 11.73 -41.64
C ASP A 48 -8.60 10.62 -41.69
N GLU A 49 -8.48 9.58 -40.87
CA GLU A 49 -9.38 8.43 -40.83
C GLU A 49 -10.28 8.35 -39.57
N ILE A 50 -9.98 9.14 -38.54
CA ILE A 50 -10.62 9.09 -37.22
C ILE A 50 -11.34 10.40 -36.93
N LYS A 51 -12.67 10.33 -36.96
CA LYS A 51 -13.56 11.43 -36.55
C LYS A 51 -14.03 11.22 -35.12
N MET A 52 -13.91 12.25 -34.29
CA MET A 52 -14.39 12.26 -32.91
C MET A 52 -15.43 13.35 -32.73
N ILE A 53 -16.39 13.11 -31.83
CA ILE A 53 -17.41 14.08 -31.46
C ILE A 53 -17.15 14.48 -30.02
N ILE A 54 -16.91 15.76 -29.79
CA ILE A 54 -16.82 16.35 -28.46
C ILE A 54 -18.19 16.82 -28.05
N GLN A 55 -18.64 16.37 -26.88
CA GLN A 55 -19.90 16.75 -26.26
C GLN A 55 -19.60 17.62 -25.04
N PHE A 56 -20.01 18.88 -25.09
CA PHE A 56 -19.73 19.84 -24.03
C PHE A 56 -20.63 19.65 -22.81
N ASP A 57 -21.84 19.12 -23.01
CA ASP A 57 -22.79 18.89 -21.91
C ASP A 57 -22.29 17.84 -20.91
N SER A 58 -21.68 16.77 -21.43
CA SER A 58 -21.15 15.62 -20.67
C SER A 58 -19.63 15.66 -20.49
N MET A 59 -18.94 16.63 -21.10
CA MET A 59 -17.47 16.77 -21.06
C MET A 59 -16.75 15.47 -21.46
N VAL A 60 -17.17 14.87 -22.58
CA VAL A 60 -16.53 13.69 -23.17
C VAL A 60 -16.26 13.88 -24.66
N GLN A 61 -15.21 13.22 -25.15
CA GLN A 61 -15.03 12.95 -26.56
C GLN A 61 -15.46 11.52 -26.87
N MET A 62 -16.05 11.31 -28.05
CA MET A 62 -16.55 10.01 -28.49
C MET A 62 -16.06 9.71 -29.90
N ASN A 63 -15.49 8.53 -30.10
CA ASN A 63 -15.14 8.07 -31.44
C ASN A 63 -16.40 7.74 -32.25
N LYS A 64 -16.54 8.30 -33.46
CA LYS A 64 -17.76 8.15 -34.27
C LYS A 64 -18.00 6.72 -34.74
N LYS A 65 -16.92 5.96 -35.00
CA LYS A 65 -16.94 4.56 -35.46
C LYS A 65 -17.13 3.58 -34.30
N THR A 66 -16.30 3.67 -33.26
CA THR A 66 -16.30 2.67 -32.17
C THR A 66 -17.25 2.99 -31.02
N LYS A 67 -17.78 4.22 -30.97
CA LYS A 67 -18.59 4.76 -29.86
C LYS A 67 -17.87 4.83 -28.51
N PHE A 68 -16.58 4.50 -28.47
CA PHE A 68 -15.77 4.60 -27.25
C PHE A 68 -15.65 6.07 -26.80
N GLN A 69 -15.80 6.30 -25.50
CA GLN A 69 -15.79 7.63 -24.89
C GLN A 69 -14.59 7.83 -23.99
N ARG A 70 -14.06 9.07 -23.95
CA ARG A 70 -13.00 9.50 -23.02
C ARG A 70 -13.36 10.87 -22.45
N ARG A 71 -13.00 11.12 -21.20
CA ARG A 71 -13.26 12.42 -20.56
C ARG A 71 -12.41 13.51 -21.19
N ILE A 72 -12.96 14.72 -21.22
CA ILE A 72 -12.23 15.93 -21.59
C ILE A 72 -12.29 16.95 -20.46
N ARG A 73 -11.29 17.82 -20.38
CA ARG A 73 -11.25 18.93 -19.44
C ARG A 73 -10.69 20.18 -20.10
N LEU A 74 -10.93 21.30 -19.44
CA LEU A 74 -10.37 22.59 -19.83
C LEU A 74 -9.38 23.04 -18.76
N CYS A 75 -8.15 23.34 -19.17
CA CYS A 75 -7.15 23.99 -18.35
C CYS A 75 -7.21 25.50 -18.61
N ILE A 76 -7.21 26.30 -17.54
CA ILE A 76 -7.18 27.76 -17.60
C ILE A 76 -5.80 28.20 -17.15
N GLU A 77 -5.07 28.89 -18.03
CA GLU A 77 -3.76 29.44 -17.71
C GLU A 77 -3.91 30.84 -17.11
N ILE A 78 -3.43 30.98 -15.89
CA ILE A 78 -3.43 32.26 -15.16
C ILE A 78 -2.02 32.84 -15.29
N GLU A 79 -1.85 33.86 -16.13
CA GLU A 79 -0.57 34.55 -16.27
C GLU A 79 -0.25 35.37 -15.00
N GLU A 80 0.97 35.25 -14.47
CA GLU A 80 1.45 35.98 -13.28
C GLU A 80 1.34 37.51 -13.43
N LYS A 81 1.22 38.05 -14.64
CA LYS A 81 1.02 39.50 -14.87
C LYS A 81 -0.38 40.00 -14.49
N ASN A 82 -1.32 39.10 -14.21
CA ASN A 82 -2.63 39.41 -13.61
C ASN A 82 -2.70 39.03 -12.12
N ALA A 83 -1.59 38.62 -11.50
CA ALA A 83 -1.54 38.29 -10.07
C ALA A 83 -1.79 39.51 -9.16
N ASP A 84 -1.68 40.73 -9.68
CA ASP A 84 -2.06 41.95 -8.95
C ASP A 84 -3.58 42.15 -8.88
N VAL A 85 -4.37 41.46 -9.72
CA VAL A 85 -5.84 41.40 -9.60
C VAL A 85 -6.27 40.41 -8.49
N LEU A 86 -5.43 39.43 -8.14
CA LEU A 86 -5.69 38.50 -7.04
C LEU A 86 -5.47 39.12 -5.65
N LYS A 87 -4.92 40.34 -5.57
CA LYS A 87 -4.82 41.12 -4.32
C LYS A 87 -5.97 42.12 -4.13
N GLN A 88 -6.81 42.33 -5.14
CA GLN A 88 -7.97 43.23 -5.07
C GLN A 88 -9.26 42.45 -5.27
N GLU A 89 -9.73 41.84 -4.18
CA GLU A 89 -11.14 41.52 -3.89
C GLU A 89 -11.96 40.68 -4.89
N LYS A 90 -11.36 39.72 -5.62
CA LYS A 90 -12.12 38.59 -6.19
C LYS A 90 -11.38 37.26 -6.04
N THR A 91 -11.68 36.54 -4.96
CA THR A 91 -11.30 35.13 -4.72
C THR A 91 -12.07 34.15 -5.61
N SER A 92 -12.99 34.65 -6.43
CA SER A 92 -13.78 33.87 -7.37
C SER A 92 -13.72 34.41 -8.79
N LEU A 93 -13.40 33.55 -9.76
CA LEU A 93 -13.39 33.87 -11.19
C LEU A 93 -14.71 33.41 -11.84
N PRO A 94 -15.49 34.32 -12.45
CA PRO A 94 -16.59 33.94 -13.32
C PRO A 94 -16.04 33.39 -14.64
N PHE A 95 -16.59 32.27 -15.10
CA PHE A 95 -16.13 31.59 -16.30
C PHE A 95 -17.30 30.93 -17.04
N THR A 96 -17.43 31.19 -18.34
CA THR A 96 -18.53 30.66 -19.15
C THR A 96 -18.02 29.63 -20.15
N VAL A 97 -18.66 28.47 -20.19
CA VAL A 97 -18.37 27.36 -21.13
C VAL A 97 -19.67 26.84 -21.71
N ALA A 98 -19.78 26.80 -23.03
CA ALA A 98 -20.94 26.27 -23.75
C ALA A 98 -22.28 26.83 -23.26
N GLY A 99 -22.34 28.14 -22.99
CA GLY A 99 -23.53 28.83 -22.50
C GLY A 99 -23.88 28.60 -21.03
N ARG A 100 -23.02 27.90 -20.26
CA ARG A 100 -23.19 27.70 -18.81
C ARG A 100 -22.19 28.57 -18.05
N ASN A 101 -22.68 29.27 -17.04
CA ASN A 101 -21.86 30.09 -16.18
C ASN A 101 -21.36 29.29 -14.97
N TYR A 102 -20.08 29.45 -14.68
CA TYR A 102 -19.41 28.84 -13.56
C TYR A 102 -18.71 29.90 -12.74
N LYS A 103 -18.63 29.63 -11.44
CA LYS A 103 -17.83 30.40 -10.49
C LYS A 103 -16.72 29.52 -9.96
N ILE A 104 -15.48 29.89 -10.24
CA ILE A 104 -14.29 29.14 -9.78
C ILE A 104 -13.73 29.86 -8.56
N ASP A 105 -13.87 29.26 -7.38
CA ASP A 105 -13.29 29.73 -6.12
C ASP A 105 -11.86 29.18 -6.02
N LEU A 106 -10.88 30.09 -6.05
CA LEU A 106 -9.46 29.75 -6.05
C LEU A 106 -8.93 29.45 -4.64
N ASP A 107 -9.61 29.89 -3.59
CA ASP A 107 -9.23 29.59 -2.21
C ASP A 107 -9.72 28.20 -1.81
N LYS A 108 -10.96 27.88 -2.17
CA LYS A 108 -11.56 26.56 -1.90
C LYS A 108 -11.15 25.52 -2.92
N MET A 109 -10.60 25.93 -4.06
CA MET A 109 -10.29 25.06 -5.20
C MET A 109 -11.54 24.29 -5.66
N VAL A 110 -12.65 25.02 -5.81
CA VAL A 110 -13.95 24.47 -6.22
C VAL A 110 -14.54 25.31 -7.36
N GLN A 111 -15.04 24.63 -8.39
CA GLN A 111 -15.88 25.20 -9.44
C GLN A 111 -17.34 24.92 -9.13
N THR A 112 -18.17 25.95 -9.09
CA THR A 112 -19.62 25.86 -8.90
C THR A 112 -20.34 26.19 -10.21
N ASN A 113 -21.29 25.36 -10.63
CA ASN A 113 -22.20 25.72 -11.71
C ASN A 113 -23.30 26.65 -11.17
N GLU A 114 -23.44 27.86 -11.74
CA GLU A 114 -24.37 28.86 -11.22
C GLU A 114 -25.85 28.51 -11.45
N ALA A 115 -26.16 27.65 -12.42
CA ALA A 115 -27.53 27.24 -12.72
C ALA A 115 -27.98 26.03 -11.88
N THR A 116 -27.07 25.11 -11.54
CA THR A 116 -27.42 23.87 -10.81
C THR A 116 -26.91 23.82 -9.37
N GLY A 117 -26.06 24.77 -8.96
CA GLY A 117 -25.40 24.75 -7.65
C GLY A 117 -24.40 23.62 -7.45
N LEU A 118 -24.11 22.83 -8.49
CA LEU A 118 -23.24 21.66 -8.39
C LEU A 118 -21.78 22.10 -8.29
N GLU A 119 -21.12 21.68 -7.22
CA GLU A 119 -19.70 21.94 -6.95
C GLU A 119 -18.81 20.79 -7.46
N ARG A 120 -17.65 21.15 -8.02
CA ARG A 120 -16.63 20.21 -8.48
C ARG A 120 -15.25 20.71 -8.05
N LYS A 121 -14.41 19.82 -7.51
CA LYS A 121 -13.04 20.15 -7.13
C LYS A 121 -12.21 20.49 -8.37
N VAL A 122 -11.42 21.56 -8.29
CA VAL A 122 -10.41 21.94 -9.27
C VAL A 122 -9.01 21.80 -8.66
N HIS A 123 -7.98 21.69 -9.49
CA HIS A 123 -6.60 21.57 -9.03
C HIS A 123 -5.71 22.52 -9.83
N CYS A 124 -4.71 23.09 -9.16
CA CYS A 124 -3.71 23.95 -9.79
C CYS A 124 -2.51 23.09 -10.16
N VAL A 125 -2.03 23.21 -11.40
CA VAL A 125 -0.82 22.55 -11.87
C VAL A 125 0.18 23.62 -12.26
N LYS A 126 1.42 23.53 -11.78
CA LYS A 126 2.48 24.45 -12.20
C LYS A 126 2.79 24.23 -13.68
N SER A 127 2.63 25.27 -14.49
CA SER A 127 2.95 25.27 -15.92
C SER A 127 4.46 25.03 -16.13
N MET A 128 4.83 24.04 -16.96
CA MET A 128 6.21 23.82 -17.43
C MET A 128 6.53 24.66 -18.68
N ALA A 129 6.11 25.91 -18.74
CA ALA A 129 6.37 26.78 -19.89
C ALA A 129 7.76 27.44 -19.79
N LYS A 130 8.72 26.92 -20.55
CA LYS A 130 9.99 27.58 -20.91
C LYS A 130 9.78 28.26 -22.28
N VAL A 131 10.00 29.58 -22.37
CA VAL A 131 10.03 30.36 -23.64
C VAL A 131 11.52 30.55 -24.05
N PRO A 132 11.90 30.85 -25.32
CA PRO A 132 12.34 29.86 -26.30
C PRO A 132 13.68 30.20 -27.00
N SER A 133 14.03 29.37 -28.00
CA SER A 133 14.89 29.65 -29.19
C SER A 133 16.41 29.51 -29.09
N ALA A 134 16.94 28.45 -29.72
CA ALA A 134 18.03 28.56 -30.72
C ALA A 134 18.08 27.30 -31.62
N THR A 135 17.53 27.45 -32.83
CA THR A 135 18.01 27.08 -34.17
C THR A 135 18.99 25.90 -34.40
N THR A 136 18.65 25.14 -35.47
CA THR A 136 19.48 24.47 -36.50
C THR A 136 19.82 22.97 -36.47
N ALA A 137 19.33 22.30 -37.53
CA ALA A 137 19.99 21.35 -38.45
C ALA A 137 19.77 19.82 -38.31
N SER A 138 18.87 19.30 -39.18
CA SER A 138 19.01 18.16 -40.13
C SER A 138 20.29 17.28 -40.07
N LYS A 139 20.32 15.96 -40.31
CA LYS A 139 19.55 15.01 -41.16
C LYS A 139 20.02 13.54 -40.83
N PRO A 140 19.46 12.47 -41.45
CA PRO A 140 19.34 11.09 -40.94
C PRO A 140 20.30 10.07 -41.58
N SER A 141 20.29 8.82 -41.08
CA SER A 141 20.64 7.64 -41.89
C SER A 141 19.99 6.34 -41.43
N THR A 142 19.46 5.66 -42.44
CA THR A 142 18.81 4.34 -42.58
C THR A 142 19.77 3.16 -42.37
N SER A 143 19.26 1.99 -41.94
CA SER A 143 19.17 0.76 -42.78
C SER A 143 19.13 -0.55 -41.97
N LEU A 144 18.40 -1.50 -42.58
CA LEU A 144 18.11 -2.87 -42.19
C LEU A 144 19.28 -3.83 -42.45
N ARG A 145 19.37 -4.97 -41.76
CA ARG A 145 19.07 -6.33 -42.29
C ARG A 145 19.49 -7.49 -41.36
N SER A 146 18.58 -8.49 -41.28
CA SER A 146 18.74 -9.97 -41.33
C SER A 146 20.09 -10.60 -40.91
N THR A 147 20.12 -11.72 -40.17
CA THR A 147 19.75 -13.05 -40.70
C THR A 147 19.41 -14.08 -39.61
N ALA A 148 18.55 -15.02 -40.00
CA ALA A 148 18.20 -16.23 -39.27
C ALA A 148 19.24 -17.36 -39.50
N SER A 149 19.33 -18.30 -38.56
CA SER A 149 19.53 -19.71 -38.89
C SER A 149 19.02 -20.61 -37.76
N ALA A 150 18.19 -21.57 -38.17
CA ALA A 150 17.61 -22.61 -37.37
C ALA A 150 18.53 -23.83 -37.33
N GLN A 151 18.50 -24.60 -36.24
CA GLN A 151 18.73 -26.04 -36.31
C GLN A 151 17.85 -26.78 -35.30
N LYS A 152 17.30 -27.88 -35.79
CA LYS A 152 16.18 -28.69 -35.30
C LYS A 152 16.73 -30.09 -35.03
N ARG A 153 16.34 -30.75 -33.92
CA ARG A 153 16.30 -32.21 -33.66
C ARG A 153 16.06 -32.41 -32.16
N SER A 154 15.37 -33.42 -31.66
CA SER A 154 14.20 -34.22 -32.04
C SER A 154 13.88 -35.03 -30.77
N MET A 155 12.60 -35.31 -30.55
CA MET A 155 12.03 -36.05 -29.43
C MET A 155 12.67 -37.44 -29.20
N GLU A 156 12.67 -37.87 -27.93
CA GLU A 156 12.32 -39.23 -27.54
C GLU A 156 11.46 -39.14 -26.27
N GLU A 157 10.21 -39.58 -26.40
CA GLU A 157 9.31 -39.95 -25.31
C GLU A 157 9.72 -41.33 -24.78
N ASN A 158 9.60 -41.54 -23.47
CA ASN A 158 9.15 -42.83 -22.95
C ASN A 158 8.41 -42.61 -21.63
N ASN A 159 7.32 -43.34 -21.53
CA ASN A 159 6.22 -43.18 -20.59
C ASN A 159 6.22 -44.37 -19.62
N VAL A 160 5.78 -44.09 -18.38
CA VAL A 160 5.04 -44.99 -17.47
C VAL A 160 5.82 -46.14 -16.79
N ASP A 161 5.87 -46.13 -15.46
CA ASP A 161 5.12 -47.11 -14.66
C ASP A 161 5.07 -46.75 -13.15
N ASP A 162 3.90 -47.09 -12.60
CA ASP A 162 3.37 -46.92 -11.26
C ASP A 162 3.76 -48.14 -10.40
N GLU A 163 4.09 -47.97 -9.12
CA GLU A 163 3.84 -49.05 -8.14
C GLU A 163 3.86 -48.58 -6.69
N SER A 164 3.00 -49.24 -5.91
CA SER A 164 2.52 -48.89 -4.58
C SER A 164 2.93 -49.95 -3.53
N GLY A 165 2.85 -49.58 -2.25
CA GLY A 165 2.96 -50.48 -1.08
C GLY A 165 4.38 -50.62 -0.50
N ASN A 166 4.63 -50.72 0.80
CA ASN A 166 3.79 -51.20 1.89
C ASN A 166 4.37 -50.78 3.26
N VAL A 167 3.51 -50.87 4.27
CA VAL A 167 3.66 -50.61 5.71
C VAL A 167 4.57 -51.63 6.41
N VAL A 168 5.42 -51.21 7.36
CA VAL A 168 5.77 -52.03 8.56
C VAL A 168 5.98 -51.13 9.79
N ALA A 169 5.18 -51.41 10.82
CA ALA A 169 5.29 -50.88 12.17
C ALA A 169 6.30 -51.67 13.03
N LYS A 170 6.97 -51.03 14.00
CA LYS A 170 7.38 -51.67 15.27
C LYS A 170 7.72 -50.69 16.41
N LYS A 171 6.79 -50.70 17.39
CA LYS A 171 6.90 -50.72 18.87
C LYS A 171 7.79 -49.75 19.70
N LYS A 172 7.06 -49.17 20.67
CA LYS A 172 7.35 -48.44 21.92
C LYS A 172 8.44 -49.04 22.86
N LYS A 173 9.07 -48.13 23.63
CA LYS A 173 9.39 -48.17 25.09
C LYS A 173 9.58 -46.71 25.57
N SER A 174 8.63 -46.10 26.30
CA SER A 174 8.53 -45.96 27.77
C SER A 174 9.76 -45.35 28.46
N VAL A 175 9.64 -44.15 29.07
CA VAL A 175 9.66 -43.90 30.54
C VAL A 175 9.76 -42.38 30.85
N SER A 176 9.06 -42.02 31.93
CA SER A 176 9.17 -40.87 32.86
C SER A 176 8.81 -39.45 32.42
N ALA A 177 7.72 -38.99 33.03
CA ALA A 177 7.39 -37.60 33.29
C ALA A 177 8.38 -36.98 34.29
N SER A 178 8.78 -35.74 34.02
CA SER A 178 9.29 -34.81 35.02
C SER A 178 8.76 -33.42 34.68
N LYS A 179 7.93 -32.89 35.59
CA LYS A 179 7.50 -31.49 35.62
C LYS A 179 8.74 -30.60 35.80
N SER A 180 8.93 -29.63 34.92
CA SER A 180 9.73 -28.45 35.19
C SER A 180 8.95 -27.23 34.74
N ALA A 181 8.39 -26.52 35.72
CA ALA A 181 7.93 -25.16 35.56
C ALA A 181 9.13 -24.30 35.12
N GLN A 182 8.98 -23.58 34.01
CA GLN A 182 9.85 -22.47 33.69
C GLN A 182 8.98 -21.23 33.55
N ASN A 183 9.13 -20.35 34.54
CA ASN A 183 8.83 -18.93 34.46
C ASN A 183 9.28 -18.39 33.11
N GLN A 184 8.33 -18.00 32.27
CA GLN A 184 8.61 -17.00 31.24
C GLN A 184 8.34 -15.64 31.87
N GLU A 185 9.43 -14.93 32.17
CA GLU A 185 9.39 -13.49 32.38
C GLU A 185 8.76 -12.85 31.14
N LYS A 186 7.54 -12.33 31.30
CA LYS A 186 6.95 -11.38 30.37
C LYS A 186 7.76 -10.09 30.48
N THR A 187 8.76 -9.93 29.62
CA THR A 187 9.45 -8.65 29.46
C THR A 187 8.51 -7.73 28.67
N ALA A 188 7.75 -6.89 29.38
CA ALA A 188 7.03 -5.78 28.77
C ALA A 188 8.05 -4.86 28.07
N MET A 189 7.86 -4.61 26.77
CA MET A 189 8.69 -3.66 26.03
C MET A 189 8.47 -2.27 26.63
N LYS A 190 9.55 -1.69 27.17
CA LYS A 190 9.56 -0.30 27.61
C LYS A 190 9.40 0.60 26.39
N THR A 191 8.42 1.49 26.48
CA THR A 191 8.16 2.59 25.56
C THR A 191 9.45 3.33 25.23
N ILE A 192 9.75 3.41 23.93
CA ILE A 192 10.92 4.07 23.37
C ILE A 192 10.80 5.58 23.66
N THR A 193 11.71 6.12 24.45
CA THR A 193 11.79 7.55 24.78
C THR A 193 12.51 8.30 23.68
N THR A 194 11.82 9.19 22.98
CA THR A 194 12.40 10.13 22.02
C THR A 194 12.79 11.42 22.74
N ILE A 195 14.07 11.75 22.73
CA ILE A 195 14.53 13.11 23.05
C ILE A 195 14.72 13.81 21.70
N ALA A 196 13.74 14.60 21.27
CA ALA A 196 13.88 15.66 20.26
C ALA A 196 14.48 15.31 18.86
N GLY A 197 14.36 14.06 18.34
CA GLY A 197 14.84 13.71 17.00
C GLY A 197 13.85 12.88 16.18
N LYS A 198 13.83 13.07 14.84
CA LYS A 198 12.91 12.45 13.85
C LYS A 198 13.01 10.92 13.69
N VAL A 199 13.92 10.28 14.40
CA VAL A 199 14.15 8.84 14.34
C VAL A 199 14.43 8.39 15.76
N PRO A 200 13.68 7.41 16.30
CA PRO A 200 13.95 6.89 17.63
C PRO A 200 15.33 6.23 17.66
N VAL A 201 16.09 6.53 18.71
CA VAL A 201 17.40 5.88 18.93
C VAL A 201 17.18 4.38 19.16
N ASP A 202 18.07 3.56 18.59
CA ASP A 202 18.05 2.11 18.77
C ASP A 202 18.05 1.75 20.27
N SER A 203 17.12 0.89 20.69
CA SER A 203 16.98 0.43 22.07
C SER A 203 18.20 -0.31 22.61
N GLU A 204 19.06 -0.83 21.73
CA GLU A 204 20.31 -1.50 22.08
C GLU A 204 21.46 -0.49 22.34
N CYS A 205 21.24 0.80 22.10
CA CYS A 205 22.19 1.85 22.43
C CYS A 205 22.14 2.17 23.94
N THR A 206 23.30 2.10 24.60
CA THR A 206 23.42 2.40 26.03
C THR A 206 23.06 3.85 26.40
N GLU A 207 23.10 4.75 25.42
CA GLU A 207 22.80 6.18 25.55
C GLU A 207 21.45 6.57 24.92
N ALA A 208 20.56 5.59 24.69
CA ALA A 208 19.26 5.82 24.03
C ALA A 208 18.37 6.86 24.73
N ASN A 209 18.49 6.98 26.05
CA ASN A 209 17.72 7.94 26.86
C ASN A 209 18.37 9.32 26.99
N THR A 210 19.54 9.57 26.38
CA THR A 210 20.28 10.83 26.54
C THR A 210 20.68 11.48 25.21
N THR A 211 20.47 10.78 24.09
CA THR A 211 20.92 11.19 22.76
C THR A 211 19.77 11.13 21.75
N HIS A 212 19.97 11.75 20.59
CA HIS A 212 19.01 11.73 19.50
C HIS A 212 19.71 11.45 18.17
N VAL A 213 18.99 10.86 17.22
CA VAL A 213 19.50 10.63 15.87
C VAL A 213 19.59 11.98 15.14
N TYR A 214 20.75 12.25 14.54
CA TYR A 214 21.00 13.49 13.81
C TYR A 214 20.15 13.56 12.52
N SER A 215 19.55 14.72 12.25
CA SER A 215 18.79 15.01 11.03
C SER A 215 19.18 16.36 10.43
N GLU A 216 19.15 16.45 9.10
CA GLU A 216 19.42 17.67 8.33
C GLU A 216 18.18 18.00 7.49
N GLY A 217 17.26 18.79 8.06
CA GLY A 217 15.95 19.06 7.45
C GLY A 217 15.05 17.83 7.46
N GLU A 218 14.66 17.35 6.28
CA GLU A 218 13.91 16.09 6.08
C GLU A 218 14.81 14.85 6.14
N ASP A 219 16.13 15.02 6.01
CA ASP A 219 17.07 13.92 5.87
C ASP A 219 17.59 13.44 7.24
N ALA A 220 17.01 12.36 7.75
CA ALA A 220 17.53 11.67 8.92
C ALA A 220 18.78 10.83 8.57
N TRP A 221 19.83 10.92 9.41
CA TRP A 221 21.06 10.15 9.26
C TRP A 221 20.95 8.78 9.94
N ASP A 222 19.99 7.98 9.47
CA ASP A 222 19.77 6.59 9.87
C ASP A 222 19.62 5.70 8.63
N CYS A 223 20.08 4.46 8.71
CA CYS A 223 19.89 3.52 7.60
C CYS A 223 19.80 2.06 8.08
N MET A 224 18.85 1.33 7.50
CA MET A 224 18.77 -0.12 7.64
C MET A 224 19.33 -0.80 6.39
N LEU A 225 20.32 -1.67 6.59
CA LEU A 225 20.96 -2.43 5.53
C LEU A 225 20.71 -3.93 5.71
N ASN A 226 20.33 -4.62 4.64
CA ASN A 226 20.07 -6.06 4.68
C ASN A 226 20.86 -6.81 3.60
N GLN A 227 21.28 -8.04 3.90
CA GLN A 227 21.97 -8.92 2.96
C GLN A 227 21.67 -10.39 3.28
N PRO A 228 20.58 -10.95 2.75
CA PRO A 228 20.31 -12.38 2.83
C PRO A 228 21.24 -13.15 1.88
N ARG A 229 21.62 -14.36 2.28
CA ARG A 229 22.17 -15.39 1.39
C ARG A 229 21.39 -16.69 1.63
N THR A 230 20.69 -17.17 0.62
CA THR A 230 19.96 -18.45 0.62
C THR A 230 20.86 -19.66 0.40
N VAL A 231 22.12 -19.46 -0.03
CA VAL A 231 23.11 -20.53 -0.23
C VAL A 231 24.33 -20.30 0.67
N SER A 232 24.65 -21.28 1.51
CA SER A 232 25.91 -21.31 2.27
C SER A 232 27.04 -21.71 1.33
N LEU A 233 27.79 -20.73 0.83
CA LEU A 233 29.15 -21.01 0.36
C LEU A 233 30.05 -20.99 1.60
N ASN A 234 30.63 -22.15 1.90
CA ASN A 234 31.79 -22.26 2.77
C ASN A 234 32.90 -21.36 2.20
N GLN A 235 32.99 -20.13 2.68
CA GLN A 235 34.21 -19.33 2.67
C GLN A 235 34.04 -18.16 3.64
N THR A 236 34.80 -18.25 4.72
CA THR A 236 34.97 -17.32 5.82
C THR A 236 35.31 -15.93 5.32
N LEU A 237 34.63 -14.88 5.81
CA LEU A 237 35.18 -13.52 5.91
C LEU A 237 34.39 -12.70 6.94
N TYR A 238 35.11 -12.31 7.98
CA TYR A 238 34.68 -11.57 9.18
C TYR A 238 34.46 -10.07 8.90
N ASN A 239 33.39 -9.51 9.46
CA ASN A 239 33.36 -8.32 10.36
C ASN A 239 31.93 -7.77 10.50
N PHE A 240 31.50 -7.56 11.75
CA PHE A 240 30.20 -7.95 12.31
C PHE A 240 28.93 -7.25 11.80
N ARG A 241 27.87 -8.08 11.79
CA ARG A 241 26.56 -7.95 11.14
C ARG A 241 25.61 -8.84 11.95
N GLY A 242 24.53 -8.30 12.52
CA GLY A 242 23.56 -9.12 13.26
C GLY A 242 22.68 -9.95 12.33
N ARG A 243 22.24 -11.13 12.76
CA ARG A 243 21.24 -11.91 12.01
C ARG A 243 19.86 -11.28 12.18
N VAL A 244 19.06 -11.18 11.12
CA VAL A 244 17.65 -10.75 11.20
C VAL A 244 16.92 -11.65 12.22
N GLY A 245 16.17 -11.05 13.15
CA GLY A 245 15.54 -11.72 14.29
C GLY A 245 16.39 -11.92 15.56
N LYS A 246 17.70 -11.63 15.54
CA LYS A 246 18.59 -11.82 16.71
C LYS A 246 19.46 -10.60 17.00
N ALA A 247 19.73 -10.37 18.28
CA ALA A 247 20.70 -9.37 18.74
C ALA A 247 22.09 -9.65 18.12
N GLY A 248 22.69 -8.62 17.52
CA GLY A 248 24.02 -8.68 16.92
C GLY A 248 25.07 -8.02 17.79
N GLN A 249 26.31 -7.90 17.28
CA GLN A 249 27.29 -7.02 17.90
C GLN A 249 26.97 -5.56 17.55
N THR A 250 26.96 -4.70 18.57
CA THR A 250 26.84 -3.25 18.46
C THR A 250 28.20 -2.59 18.75
N GLU A 251 28.52 -1.51 18.05
CA GLU A 251 29.74 -0.72 18.26
C GLU A 251 29.36 0.76 18.36
N LEU A 252 29.51 1.34 19.55
CA LEU A 252 29.35 2.78 19.77
C LEU A 252 30.74 3.44 19.72
N LYS A 253 30.99 4.27 18.71
CA LYS A 253 32.25 5.01 18.56
C LYS A 253 32.01 6.49 18.81
N SER A 254 32.52 7.00 19.93
CA SER A 254 32.47 8.44 20.24
C SER A 254 33.41 9.22 19.32
N LEU A 255 32.84 10.07 18.46
CA LEU A 255 33.54 10.87 17.45
C LEU A 255 33.59 12.35 17.87
N GLY A 256 34.13 12.64 19.06
CA GLY A 256 34.35 14.02 19.53
C GLY A 256 33.17 14.99 19.32
N SER A 257 33.48 16.28 19.11
CA SER A 257 32.48 17.33 18.82
C SER A 257 32.42 17.74 17.34
N ASP A 258 33.18 17.10 16.45
CA ASP A 258 33.22 17.46 15.02
C ASP A 258 32.17 16.68 14.22
N LEU A 259 31.04 17.34 13.97
CA LEU A 259 29.93 16.81 13.18
C LEU A 259 30.36 16.40 11.76
N ASN A 260 31.28 17.14 11.13
CA ASN A 260 31.70 16.85 9.76
C ASN A 260 32.51 15.54 9.70
N ASP A 261 33.28 15.25 10.74
CA ASP A 261 34.03 14.00 10.81
C ASP A 261 33.12 12.79 11.02
N ALA A 262 32.06 12.95 11.83
CA ALA A 262 31.01 11.96 12.00
C ALA A 262 30.28 11.69 10.66
N LYS A 263 29.89 12.74 9.94
CA LYS A 263 29.26 12.64 8.59
C LYS A 263 30.17 11.90 7.61
N ARG A 264 31.46 12.26 7.53
CA ARG A 264 32.43 11.58 6.65
C ARG A 264 32.60 10.11 7.01
N THR A 265 32.70 9.80 8.30
CA THR A 265 32.85 8.42 8.78
C THR A 265 31.62 7.59 8.45
N PHE A 266 30.43 8.16 8.60
CA PHE A 266 29.16 7.54 8.24
C PHE A 266 29.09 7.26 6.73
N CYS A 267 29.29 8.28 5.88
CA CYS A 267 29.27 8.13 4.42
C CYS A 267 30.30 7.11 3.94
N LYS A 268 31.51 7.10 4.53
CA LYS A 268 32.54 6.10 4.23
C LYS A 268 32.09 4.69 4.59
N LYS A 269 31.57 4.48 5.80
CA LYS A 269 31.03 3.17 6.22
C LYS A 269 29.87 2.73 5.31
N PHE A 270 28.96 3.63 4.96
CA PHE A 270 27.85 3.35 4.04
C PHE A 270 28.38 2.89 2.67
N SER A 271 29.28 3.67 2.06
CA SER A 271 29.86 3.35 0.75
C SER A 271 30.68 2.06 0.76
N ASP A 272 31.45 1.78 1.82
CA ASP A 272 32.20 0.52 1.96
C ASP A 272 31.27 -0.71 1.96
N LYS A 273 30.08 -0.56 2.57
CA LYS A 273 29.09 -1.63 2.75
C LYS A 273 28.14 -1.78 1.56
N THR A 274 27.81 -0.69 0.85
CA THR A 274 26.81 -0.70 -0.23
C THR A 274 27.39 -0.44 -1.63
N ARG A 275 28.60 0.14 -1.73
CA ARG A 275 29.18 0.73 -2.95
C ARG A 275 28.34 1.83 -3.59
N ASN A 276 27.49 2.47 -2.81
CA ASN A 276 26.70 3.62 -3.22
C ASN A 276 27.10 4.86 -2.41
N ASP A 277 26.79 6.03 -2.94
CA ASP A 277 26.97 7.30 -2.23
C ASP A 277 25.74 7.60 -1.36
N TRP A 278 25.96 8.14 -0.16
CA TRP A 278 24.89 8.45 0.80
C TRP A 278 23.99 9.58 0.29
N TYR A 279 24.56 10.61 -0.32
CA TYR A 279 23.81 11.75 -0.83
C TYR A 279 22.94 11.41 -2.05
N HIS A 280 23.28 10.34 -2.77
CA HIS A 280 22.54 9.83 -3.93
C HIS A 280 21.76 8.54 -3.62
N ARG A 281 21.36 8.36 -2.35
CA ARG A 281 20.63 7.16 -1.87
C ARG A 281 19.24 6.98 -2.50
N ASP A 282 18.61 8.03 -3.03
CA ASP A 282 17.34 7.88 -3.76
C ASP A 282 17.51 7.18 -5.12
N THR A 283 18.72 7.20 -5.69
CA THR A 283 19.10 6.46 -6.91
C THR A 283 19.92 5.22 -6.58
N PHE A 284 19.67 4.59 -5.43
CA PHE A 284 20.43 3.43 -4.97
C PHE A 284 20.39 2.27 -5.97
N VAL A 285 21.57 1.71 -6.29
CA VAL A 285 21.69 0.52 -7.13
C VAL A 285 22.28 -0.62 -6.32
N LYS A 286 21.54 -1.72 -6.22
CA LYS A 286 22.02 -2.94 -5.58
C LYS A 286 23.27 -3.47 -6.30
N VAL A 287 24.39 -3.57 -5.58
CA VAL A 287 25.61 -4.23 -6.06
C VAL A 287 25.70 -5.65 -5.51
N SER A 288 26.11 -6.62 -6.35
CA SER A 288 26.30 -8.01 -5.93
C SER A 288 27.28 -8.11 -4.75
N GLU A 289 27.05 -9.06 -3.85
CA GLU A 289 27.82 -9.32 -2.62
C GLU A 289 27.90 -8.20 -1.57
N LYS A 290 27.31 -7.04 -1.85
CA LYS A 290 27.17 -5.91 -0.90
C LYS A 290 25.81 -5.92 -0.22
N TYR A 291 25.58 -4.98 0.69
CA TYR A 291 24.26 -4.81 1.32
C TYR A 291 23.24 -4.19 0.36
N ASP A 292 21.97 -4.44 0.62
CA ASP A 292 20.84 -3.69 0.08
C ASP A 292 20.38 -2.63 1.09
N TYR A 293 19.78 -1.56 0.60
CA TYR A 293 19.27 -0.46 1.42
C TYR A 293 17.75 -0.60 1.59
N ILE A 294 17.27 -0.61 2.84
CA ILE A 294 15.84 -0.61 3.17
C ILE A 294 15.47 0.81 3.59
N LYS A 295 14.61 1.46 2.79
CA LYS A 295 14.09 2.80 3.09
C LYS A 295 12.98 2.66 4.13
N LEU A 296 13.30 3.00 5.37
CA LEU A 296 12.34 3.13 6.46
C LEU A 296 11.80 4.55 6.47
N ASP A 297 10.49 4.69 6.64
CA ASP A 297 9.87 6.00 6.80
C ASP A 297 9.59 6.24 8.29
N PHE A 298 10.30 7.21 8.87
CA PHE A 298 10.12 7.59 10.27
C PHE A 298 9.32 8.90 10.40
N SER A 299 9.06 9.59 9.28
CA SER A 299 8.44 10.92 9.27
C SER A 299 7.04 10.93 9.90
N ALA A 300 6.29 9.83 9.80
CA ALA A 300 4.93 9.71 10.32
C ALA A 300 4.83 9.79 11.85
N ARG A 301 5.90 9.46 12.60
CA ARG A 301 5.86 9.42 14.07
C ARG A 301 6.11 10.79 14.71
N ASP A 302 6.85 11.67 14.04
CA ASP A 302 7.41 12.88 14.67
C ASP A 302 6.64 14.17 14.43
N GLU A 303 5.78 14.27 13.41
CA GLU A 303 4.86 15.42 13.31
C GLU A 303 3.90 15.49 14.53
N ILE A 304 3.69 14.35 15.18
CA ILE A 304 2.82 14.18 16.35
C ILE A 304 3.62 14.37 17.65
N GLU A 305 4.86 13.91 17.71
CA GLU A 305 5.74 14.10 18.86
C GLU A 305 6.31 15.53 18.97
N GLU A 306 6.58 16.23 17.87
CA GLU A 306 6.94 17.67 17.91
C GLU A 306 5.78 18.55 18.39
N LYS A 307 4.53 18.17 18.10
CA LYS A 307 3.33 18.84 18.67
C LYS A 307 3.17 18.52 20.17
N LYS A 308 3.56 17.32 20.63
CA LYS A 308 3.60 16.96 22.06
C LYS A 308 4.75 17.66 22.81
N SER A 309 5.93 17.85 22.20
CA SER A 309 7.10 18.41 22.88
C SER A 309 7.08 19.94 23.01
N LYS A 310 6.42 20.66 22.10
CA LYS A 310 6.22 22.13 22.21
C LYS A 310 5.22 22.55 23.30
N THR A 311 4.58 21.60 23.98
CA THR A 311 3.54 21.88 24.99
C THR A 311 3.81 21.31 26.38
N CYS A 312 5.09 21.09 26.76
CA CYS A 312 5.43 20.53 28.07
C CYS A 312 6.55 21.31 28.79
N THR A 313 6.18 22.41 29.47
CA THR A 313 6.83 22.86 30.72
C THR A 313 5.86 22.97 31.89
N GLU A 314 4.69 22.32 31.82
CA GLU A 314 3.81 22.18 32.98
C GLU A 314 3.29 20.74 33.07
N GLN A 315 3.41 20.19 34.28
CA GLN A 315 2.89 18.86 34.64
C GLN A 315 1.37 18.86 34.46
N LYS A 316 0.86 18.26 33.37
CA LYS A 316 -0.58 18.02 33.22
C LYS A 316 -1.02 16.97 34.28
N PRO A 317 -2.12 17.21 35.00
CA PRO A 317 -2.73 16.23 35.91
C PRO A 317 -3.12 14.94 35.17
N PRO A 318 -3.39 13.82 35.87
CA PRO A 318 -3.80 12.57 35.24
C PRO A 318 -4.99 12.84 34.31
N ARG A 319 -4.83 12.48 33.03
CA ARG A 319 -5.87 12.65 32.01
C ARG A 319 -7.14 11.92 32.47
N VAL A 320 -8.21 12.66 32.72
CA VAL A 320 -9.55 12.07 32.84
C VAL A 320 -9.96 11.69 31.43
N ILE A 321 -9.88 10.40 31.10
CA ILE A 321 -10.35 9.88 29.81
C ILE A 321 -11.88 9.99 29.83
N PRO A 322 -12.50 10.74 28.89
CA PRO A 322 -13.96 10.81 28.80
C PRO A 322 -14.55 9.42 28.55
N ASP A 323 -15.73 9.14 29.10
CA ASP A 323 -16.45 7.90 28.78
C ASP A 323 -16.80 7.88 27.29
N SER A 324 -16.67 6.71 26.68
CA SER A 324 -16.99 6.51 25.26
C SER A 324 -18.49 6.67 25.01
N CYS A 325 -18.85 7.34 23.93
CA CYS A 325 -20.23 7.52 23.50
C CYS A 325 -20.77 6.33 22.68
N LEU A 326 -19.95 5.33 22.38
CA LEU A 326 -20.29 4.20 21.52
C LEU A 326 -20.95 3.05 22.31
N ASP A 327 -21.71 2.19 21.62
CA ASP A 327 -22.21 0.94 22.20
C ASP A 327 -21.03 0.06 22.64
N LYS A 328 -21.16 -0.62 23.79
CA LYS A 328 -20.10 -1.48 24.34
C LYS A 328 -19.66 -2.57 23.36
N ARG A 329 -20.60 -3.12 22.58
CA ARG A 329 -20.32 -4.13 21.53
C ARG A 329 -19.41 -3.56 20.44
N VAL A 330 -19.65 -2.31 20.05
CA VAL A 330 -18.81 -1.60 19.08
C VAL A 330 -17.44 -1.29 19.70
N GLN A 331 -17.38 -0.86 20.96
CA GLN A 331 -16.11 -0.63 21.64
C GLN A 331 -15.25 -1.91 21.70
N GLU A 332 -15.85 -3.06 21.99
CA GLU A 332 -15.16 -4.36 21.97
C GLU A 332 -14.64 -4.72 20.57
N LEU A 333 -15.46 -4.51 19.52
CA LEU A 333 -15.05 -4.71 18.14
C LEU A 333 -13.86 -3.82 17.76
N ILE A 334 -13.92 -2.51 18.05
CA ILE A 334 -12.85 -1.56 17.75
C ILE A 334 -11.56 -1.95 18.49
N ASN A 335 -11.66 -2.31 19.78
CA ASN A 335 -10.51 -2.78 20.53
C ASN A 335 -9.91 -4.08 19.97
N LEU A 336 -10.74 -4.97 19.43
CA LEU A 336 -10.30 -6.21 18.80
C LEU A 336 -9.54 -5.94 17.48
N ILE A 337 -10.12 -5.17 16.57
CA ILE A 337 -9.54 -4.94 15.23
C ILE A 337 -8.39 -3.92 15.24
N CYS A 338 -8.33 -3.03 16.23
CA CYS A 338 -7.29 -2.01 16.38
C CYS A 338 -6.22 -2.38 17.41
N ASN A 339 -6.07 -3.67 17.73
CA ASN A 339 -5.07 -4.14 18.68
C ASN A 339 -3.69 -4.29 18.02
N ILE A 340 -2.79 -3.33 18.29
CA ILE A 340 -1.42 -3.32 17.76
C ILE A 340 -0.64 -4.58 18.17
N GLN A 341 -0.79 -5.07 19.40
CA GLN A 341 -0.09 -6.28 19.85
C GLN A 341 -0.56 -7.50 19.06
N ALA A 342 -1.86 -7.62 18.79
CA ALA A 342 -2.38 -8.71 17.97
C ALA A 342 -1.87 -8.64 16.51
N MET A 343 -1.70 -7.42 15.97
CA MET A 343 -1.07 -7.21 14.66
C MET A 343 0.41 -7.65 14.65
N GLU A 344 1.17 -7.31 15.69
CA GLU A 344 2.56 -7.76 15.86
C GLU A 344 2.65 -9.28 15.95
N ASP A 345 1.82 -9.90 16.78
CA ASP A 345 1.79 -11.35 16.99
C ASP A 345 1.44 -12.10 15.69
N ALA A 346 0.50 -11.57 14.91
CA ALA A 346 0.13 -12.14 13.60
C ALA A 346 1.30 -12.10 12.61
N LEU A 347 2.07 -11.01 12.56
CA LEU A 347 3.25 -10.94 11.70
C LEU A 347 4.39 -11.85 12.16
N LEU A 348 4.57 -12.00 13.47
CA LEU A 348 5.53 -12.95 14.02
C LEU A 348 5.17 -14.40 13.64
N GLU A 349 3.89 -14.76 13.65
CA GLU A 349 3.41 -16.06 13.15
C GLU A 349 3.78 -16.28 11.68
N MET A 350 3.70 -15.22 10.88
CA MET A 350 4.10 -15.21 9.46
C MET A 350 5.62 -15.08 9.25
N LYS A 351 6.43 -15.14 10.31
CA LYS A 351 7.90 -15.08 10.31
C LYS A 351 8.50 -13.74 9.84
N TYR A 352 7.74 -12.67 9.93
CA TYR A 352 8.23 -11.32 9.69
C TYR A 352 9.00 -10.78 10.90
N ASP A 353 10.12 -10.06 10.67
CA ASP A 353 10.92 -9.48 11.76
C ASP A 353 10.39 -8.11 12.19
N ALA A 354 9.36 -8.12 13.03
CA ALA A 354 8.77 -6.91 13.61
C ALA A 354 9.73 -6.13 14.54
N LYS A 355 10.81 -6.75 15.04
CA LYS A 355 11.76 -6.06 15.92
C LYS A 355 12.65 -5.09 15.14
N LYS A 356 13.12 -5.52 13.97
CA LYS A 356 14.00 -4.69 13.13
C LYS A 356 13.22 -3.75 12.23
N ALA A 357 12.12 -4.22 11.66
CA ALA A 357 11.26 -3.40 10.81
C ALA A 357 9.87 -3.27 11.47
N PRO A 358 9.74 -2.44 12.52
CA PRO A 358 8.49 -2.28 13.23
C PRO A 358 7.40 -1.73 12.31
N LEU A 359 6.17 -2.12 12.62
CA LEU A 359 4.98 -2.06 11.75
C LEU A 359 4.75 -0.69 11.09
N GLY A 360 5.01 0.41 11.80
CA GLY A 360 4.77 1.76 11.31
C GLY A 360 5.88 2.37 10.46
N LYS A 361 6.91 1.61 10.07
CA LYS A 361 8.10 2.13 9.37
C LYS A 361 8.38 1.51 8.01
N LEU A 362 7.66 0.46 7.65
CA LEU A 362 7.78 -0.15 6.33
C LEU A 362 7.01 0.72 5.34
N SER A 363 7.71 1.33 4.38
CA SER A 363 7.04 2.19 3.40
C SER A 363 6.23 1.37 2.39
N SER A 364 5.08 1.89 1.96
CA SER A 364 4.32 1.36 0.81
C SER A 364 5.18 1.06 -0.43
N ASN A 365 6.23 1.87 -0.67
CA ASN A 365 7.18 1.64 -1.75
C ASN A 365 8.02 0.35 -1.55
N GLN A 366 8.40 0.05 -0.32
CA GLN A 366 9.10 -1.19 0.02
C GLN A 366 8.19 -2.41 -0.18
N ILE A 367 6.90 -2.30 0.18
CA ILE A 367 5.91 -3.36 -0.06
C ILE A 367 5.73 -3.61 -1.57
N LYS A 368 5.60 -2.55 -2.38
CA LYS A 368 5.57 -2.64 -3.85
C LYS A 368 6.83 -3.28 -4.43
N ALA A 369 8.00 -2.94 -3.87
CA ALA A 369 9.26 -3.57 -4.23
C ALA A 369 9.28 -5.06 -3.84
N GLY A 370 8.67 -5.43 -2.71
CA GLY A 370 8.43 -6.82 -2.30
C GLY A 370 7.60 -7.59 -3.32
N TYR A 371 6.46 -7.05 -3.74
CA TYR A 371 5.60 -7.65 -4.77
C TYR A 371 6.34 -7.84 -6.10
N SER A 372 7.10 -6.83 -6.52
CA SER A 372 7.91 -6.92 -7.73
C SER A 372 8.94 -8.05 -7.66
N ALA A 373 9.55 -8.29 -6.49
CA ALA A 373 10.47 -9.40 -6.29
C ALA A 373 9.74 -10.76 -6.31
N LEU A 374 8.54 -10.87 -5.71
CA LEU A 374 7.72 -12.08 -5.80
C LEU A 374 7.29 -12.39 -7.24
N LYS A 375 7.00 -11.37 -8.05
CA LYS A 375 6.70 -11.51 -9.48
C LYS A 375 7.89 -12.05 -10.28
N GLU A 376 9.12 -11.66 -9.92
CA GLU A 376 10.34 -12.24 -10.51
C GLU A 376 10.49 -13.72 -10.13
N ILE A 377 10.17 -14.09 -8.88
CA ILE A 377 10.16 -15.48 -8.42
C ILE A 377 9.09 -16.29 -9.17
N GLU A 378 7.87 -15.76 -9.33
CA GLU A 378 6.80 -16.38 -10.12
C GLU A 378 7.28 -16.70 -11.54
N ALA A 379 7.91 -15.73 -12.21
CA ALA A 379 8.44 -15.92 -13.56
C ALA A 379 9.53 -16.99 -13.60
N CYS A 380 10.41 -17.06 -12.58
CA CYS A 380 11.42 -18.11 -12.49
C CYS A 380 10.81 -19.50 -12.31
N ILE A 381 9.76 -19.63 -11.51
CA ILE A 381 9.03 -20.89 -11.28
C ILE A 381 8.29 -21.32 -12.56
N LYS A 382 7.57 -20.40 -13.21
CA LYS A 382 6.79 -20.71 -14.43
C LYS A 382 7.65 -21.07 -15.63
N GLU A 383 8.77 -20.37 -15.82
CA GLU A 383 9.68 -20.59 -16.96
C GLU A 383 10.72 -21.68 -16.67
N ASN A 384 10.67 -22.36 -15.51
CA ASN A 384 11.68 -23.32 -15.06
C ASN A 384 13.12 -22.81 -15.24
N LYS A 385 13.36 -21.54 -14.85
CA LYS A 385 14.68 -20.91 -14.95
C LYS A 385 15.71 -21.64 -14.09
N SER A 386 16.99 -21.38 -14.37
CA SER A 386 18.10 -21.98 -13.63
C SER A 386 17.93 -21.81 -12.11
N ASN A 387 18.37 -22.80 -11.34
CA ASN A 387 18.34 -22.74 -9.87
C ASN A 387 19.05 -21.48 -9.33
N GLN A 388 20.10 -21.02 -10.00
CA GLN A 388 20.82 -19.81 -9.62
C GLN A 388 19.95 -18.56 -9.77
N SER A 389 19.23 -18.43 -10.88
CA SER A 389 18.30 -17.30 -11.10
C SER A 389 17.18 -17.25 -10.06
N LEU A 390 16.64 -18.42 -9.69
CA LEU A 390 15.61 -18.52 -8.64
C LEU A 390 16.16 -18.13 -7.26
N ILE A 391 17.38 -18.58 -6.95
CA ILE A 391 18.11 -18.22 -5.73
C ILE A 391 18.32 -16.70 -5.65
N ASP A 392 18.74 -16.08 -6.75
CA ASP A 392 18.97 -14.64 -6.81
C ASP A 392 17.67 -13.84 -6.64
N ALA A 393 16.57 -14.29 -7.25
CA ALA A 393 15.24 -13.71 -7.06
C ALA A 393 14.75 -13.86 -5.60
N CYS A 394 14.93 -15.02 -4.98
CA CYS A 394 14.63 -15.23 -3.55
C CYS A 394 15.49 -14.33 -2.65
N ASN A 395 16.79 -14.21 -2.93
CA ASN A 395 17.68 -13.30 -2.18
C ASN A 395 17.20 -11.86 -2.29
N LYS A 396 16.77 -11.42 -3.48
CA LYS A 396 16.22 -10.07 -3.68
C LYS A 396 14.94 -9.86 -2.88
N TYR A 397 14.04 -10.84 -2.82
CA TYR A 397 12.84 -10.77 -2.00
C TYR A 397 13.16 -10.63 -0.50
N TYR A 398 13.95 -11.55 0.06
CA TYR A 398 14.35 -11.51 1.47
C TYR A 398 15.23 -10.30 1.83
N SER A 399 15.82 -9.62 0.84
CA SER A 399 16.57 -8.38 1.05
C SER A 399 15.60 -7.24 1.33
N ARG A 400 14.49 -7.22 0.58
CA ARG A 400 13.47 -6.18 0.65
C ARG A 400 12.54 -6.38 1.84
N ILE A 401 12.17 -7.62 2.12
CA ILE A 401 11.21 -7.95 3.18
C ILE A 401 11.95 -8.74 4.28
N PRO A 402 12.21 -8.11 5.44
CA PRO A 402 12.93 -8.77 6.54
C PRO A 402 12.16 -9.95 7.12
N HIS A 403 12.80 -11.11 7.19
CA HIS A 403 12.25 -12.33 7.76
C HIS A 403 13.10 -12.83 8.92
N ASP A 404 12.46 -13.27 10.01
CA ASP A 404 13.14 -13.99 11.08
C ASP A 404 13.23 -15.49 10.72
N CYS A 405 14.39 -15.88 10.20
CA CYS A 405 14.70 -17.28 9.89
C CYS A 405 15.47 -18.00 11.02
N GLY A 406 15.58 -17.41 12.21
CA GLY A 406 16.28 -17.99 13.36
C GLY A 406 17.75 -18.27 13.04
N MET A 407 18.21 -19.53 13.18
CA MET A 407 19.56 -19.94 12.75
C MET A 407 19.61 -20.64 11.38
N ARG A 408 18.47 -20.77 10.69
CA ARG A 408 18.36 -21.49 9.41
C ARG A 408 18.45 -20.54 8.22
N THR A 409 19.06 -20.99 7.14
CA THR A 409 19.08 -20.24 5.87
C THR A 409 17.65 -19.95 5.43
N PRO A 410 17.36 -18.74 4.91
CA PRO A 410 16.04 -18.43 4.38
C PRO A 410 15.62 -19.50 3.35
N PRO A 411 14.38 -20.02 3.42
CA PRO A 411 13.94 -21.09 2.54
C PRO A 411 13.81 -20.59 1.10
N ILE A 412 14.10 -21.44 0.12
CA ILE A 412 13.90 -21.08 -1.29
C ILE A 412 12.42 -21.27 -1.63
N ILE A 413 11.80 -20.26 -2.22
CA ILE A 413 10.41 -20.29 -2.67
C ILE A 413 10.38 -21.00 -4.02
N ARG A 414 9.87 -22.24 -4.04
CA ARG A 414 9.87 -23.09 -5.25
C ARG A 414 8.48 -23.49 -5.71
N SER A 415 7.48 -23.34 -4.85
CA SER A 415 6.11 -23.79 -5.12
C SER A 415 5.13 -22.63 -5.13
N GLN A 416 4.05 -22.82 -5.88
CA GLN A 416 2.90 -21.92 -5.90
C GLN A 416 2.32 -21.66 -4.51
N ALA A 417 2.26 -22.70 -3.67
CA ALA A 417 1.75 -22.61 -2.31
C ALA A 417 2.64 -21.71 -1.43
N GLN A 418 3.97 -21.86 -1.51
CA GLN A 418 4.89 -20.98 -0.81
C GLN A 418 4.77 -19.53 -1.33
N LEU A 419 4.68 -19.31 -2.64
CA LEU A 419 4.49 -17.95 -3.16
C LEU A 419 3.19 -17.32 -2.65
N LYS A 420 2.10 -18.10 -2.57
CA LYS A 420 0.82 -17.64 -2.01
C LYS A 420 0.97 -17.18 -0.55
N THR A 421 1.69 -17.93 0.28
CA THR A 421 1.95 -17.54 1.67
C THR A 421 2.71 -16.21 1.76
N GLU A 422 3.71 -16.00 0.90
CA GLU A 422 4.47 -14.74 0.89
C GLU A 422 3.67 -13.55 0.34
N ILE A 423 2.71 -13.80 -0.57
CA ILE A 423 1.76 -12.77 -1.04
C ILE A 423 0.83 -12.38 0.11
N GLU A 424 0.26 -13.34 0.82
CA GLU A 424 -0.61 -13.09 1.97
C GLU A 424 0.12 -12.30 3.07
N LEU A 425 1.44 -12.50 3.25
CA LEU A 425 2.27 -11.68 4.14
C LEU A 425 2.33 -10.21 3.69
N LEU A 426 2.55 -9.94 2.40
CA LEU A 426 2.60 -8.57 1.90
C LEU A 426 1.23 -7.87 1.94
N GLU A 427 0.14 -8.62 1.77
CA GLU A 427 -1.22 -8.10 1.95
C GLU A 427 -1.47 -7.72 3.40
N ALA A 428 -1.16 -8.61 4.35
CA ALA A 428 -1.28 -8.32 5.78
C ALA A 428 -0.40 -7.13 6.21
N LEU A 429 0.84 -7.04 5.72
CA LEU A 429 1.72 -5.89 5.97
C LEU A 429 1.12 -4.58 5.48
N SER A 430 0.53 -4.58 4.28
CA SER A 430 -0.13 -3.40 3.70
C SER A 430 -1.37 -2.99 4.51
N ASP A 431 -2.21 -3.94 4.90
CA ASP A 431 -3.40 -3.65 5.71
C ASP A 431 -3.05 -3.15 7.12
N ILE A 432 -2.00 -3.71 7.74
CA ILE A 432 -1.50 -3.28 9.05
C ILE A 432 -0.83 -1.90 8.96
N GLU A 433 -0.06 -1.60 7.90
CA GLU A 433 0.52 -0.26 7.66
C GLU A 433 -0.59 0.79 7.67
N ILE A 434 -1.67 0.52 6.94
CA ILE A 434 -2.83 1.40 6.87
C ILE A 434 -3.53 1.52 8.21
N ALA A 435 -3.81 0.39 8.88
CA ALA A 435 -4.43 0.41 10.18
C ALA A 435 -3.63 1.27 11.16
N ILE A 436 -2.30 1.16 11.16
CA ILE A 436 -1.44 1.96 12.03
C ILE A 436 -1.46 3.44 11.67
N GLN A 437 -1.42 3.78 10.38
CA GLN A 437 -1.53 5.18 9.94
C GLN A 437 -2.87 5.79 10.39
N THR A 438 -3.95 5.03 10.28
CA THR A 438 -5.27 5.41 10.78
C THR A 438 -5.22 5.66 12.29
N LEU A 439 -4.67 4.71 13.07
CA LEU A 439 -4.61 4.74 14.54
C LEU A 439 -3.69 5.82 15.15
N GLN A 440 -2.83 6.46 14.36
CA GLN A 440 -1.81 7.39 14.86
C GLN A 440 -2.32 8.81 15.12
N ILE A 441 -3.49 9.20 14.61
CA ILE A 441 -4.02 10.53 14.87
C ILE A 441 -4.54 10.54 16.32
N ASP A 442 -3.87 11.26 17.22
CA ASP A 442 -4.29 11.48 18.62
C ASP A 442 -4.96 12.86 18.75
N SER A 443 -6.18 12.91 19.26
CA SER A 443 -6.94 14.14 19.54
C SER A 443 -7.24 14.18 21.02
N ASP A 444 -6.85 15.25 21.69
CA ASP A 444 -7.02 15.38 23.15
C ASP A 444 -8.50 15.52 23.60
N LYS A 445 -9.47 15.46 22.67
CA LYS A 445 -10.89 15.76 22.93
C LYS A 445 -11.78 14.54 23.13
N LEU A 446 -11.43 13.38 22.58
CA LEU A 446 -12.31 12.20 22.53
C LEU A 446 -11.72 11.02 23.29
N ASN A 447 -12.58 10.04 23.61
CA ASN A 447 -12.10 8.74 24.07
C ASN A 447 -11.24 8.09 22.98
N PRO A 448 -10.13 7.41 23.31
CA PRO A 448 -9.31 6.73 22.31
C PRO A 448 -10.07 5.75 21.42
N VAL A 449 -11.10 5.06 21.93
CA VAL A 449 -11.92 4.14 21.14
C VAL A 449 -12.79 4.90 20.14
N ASP A 450 -13.42 6.00 20.58
CA ASP A 450 -14.25 6.86 19.73
C ASP A 450 -13.42 7.50 18.63
N GLN A 451 -12.21 7.92 18.96
CA GLN A 451 -11.27 8.47 17.98
C GLN A 451 -10.92 7.44 16.90
N ARG A 452 -10.62 6.20 17.30
CA ARG A 452 -10.31 5.13 16.33
C ARG A 452 -11.52 4.81 15.46
N TYR A 453 -12.71 4.81 16.05
CA TYR A 453 -13.98 4.64 15.33
C TYR A 453 -14.18 5.73 14.27
N GLU A 454 -14.01 7.00 14.60
CA GLU A 454 -14.15 8.11 13.65
C GLU A 454 -13.19 7.99 12.46
N GLN A 455 -11.96 7.52 12.69
CA GLN A 455 -10.94 7.35 11.65
C GLN A 455 -11.24 6.19 10.68
N LEU A 456 -12.12 5.27 11.06
CA LEU A 456 -12.55 4.20 10.16
C LEU A 456 -13.51 4.73 9.08
N HIS A 457 -14.06 5.94 9.22
CA HIS A 457 -14.98 6.53 8.23
C HIS A 457 -16.12 5.58 7.84
N CYS A 458 -16.64 4.87 8.83
CA CYS A 458 -17.64 3.83 8.65
C CYS A 458 -18.61 3.85 9.83
N ASP A 459 -19.90 3.83 9.53
CA ASP A 459 -20.92 3.67 10.56
C ASP A 459 -21.09 2.17 10.88
N ILE A 460 -20.99 1.81 12.15
CA ILE A 460 -21.07 0.43 12.62
C ILE A 460 -22.14 0.36 13.70
N ARG A 461 -23.22 -0.36 13.42
CA ARG A 461 -24.35 -0.51 14.33
C ARG A 461 -24.48 -1.97 14.75
N PRO A 462 -24.52 -2.27 16.06
CA PRO A 462 -24.73 -3.64 16.48
C PRO A 462 -26.17 -4.06 16.22
N LEU A 463 -26.36 -5.26 15.70
CA LEU A 463 -27.66 -5.86 15.45
C LEU A 463 -28.09 -6.66 16.68
N ASP A 464 -29.32 -6.45 17.15
CA ASP A 464 -29.86 -7.16 18.29
C ASP A 464 -30.25 -8.61 17.92
N GLU A 465 -30.04 -9.54 18.86
CA GLU A 465 -30.35 -10.97 18.66
C GLU A 465 -31.84 -11.25 18.41
N THR A 466 -32.72 -10.34 18.83
CA THR A 466 -34.17 -10.42 18.60
C THR A 466 -34.57 -10.02 17.19
N ASP A 467 -33.67 -9.42 16.42
CA ASP A 467 -33.96 -8.97 15.06
C ASP A 467 -34.19 -10.17 14.12
N PRO A 468 -35.25 -10.16 13.27
CA PRO A 468 -35.45 -11.20 12.26
C PRO A 468 -34.24 -11.43 11.34
N VAL A 469 -33.47 -10.38 11.05
CA VAL A 469 -32.25 -10.44 10.22
C VAL A 469 -31.17 -11.28 10.91
N TYR A 470 -31.05 -11.21 12.24
CA TYR A 470 -30.10 -12.04 12.99
C TYR A 470 -30.34 -13.53 12.71
N LYS A 471 -31.61 -13.95 12.76
CA LYS A 471 -32.00 -15.33 12.47
C LYS A 471 -31.66 -15.74 11.05
N ILE A 472 -31.90 -14.87 10.07
CA ILE A 472 -31.58 -15.13 8.66
C ILE A 472 -30.07 -15.34 8.49
N ILE A 473 -29.24 -14.48 9.09
CA ILE A 473 -27.77 -14.59 9.00
C ILE A 473 -27.29 -15.85 9.71
N ASN A 474 -27.83 -16.18 10.88
CA ASN A 474 -27.49 -17.41 11.59
C ASN A 474 -27.87 -18.67 10.78
N ASP A 475 -29.07 -18.70 10.22
CA ASP A 475 -29.51 -19.81 9.36
C ASP A 475 -28.61 -19.91 8.11
N TYR A 476 -28.20 -18.77 7.52
CA TYR A 476 -27.26 -18.76 6.40
C TYR A 476 -25.87 -19.28 6.80
N LEU A 477 -25.34 -18.85 7.95
CA LEU A 477 -24.05 -19.31 8.47
C LEU A 477 -24.04 -20.83 8.68
N GLN A 478 -25.06 -21.36 9.36
CA GLN A 478 -25.13 -22.78 9.73
C GLN A 478 -25.44 -23.68 8.53
N SER A 479 -26.37 -23.25 7.65
CA SER A 479 -26.77 -24.05 6.48
C SER A 479 -25.66 -24.15 5.42
N THR A 480 -24.77 -23.16 5.34
CA THR A 480 -23.67 -23.12 4.37
C THR A 480 -22.32 -23.57 4.93
N HIS A 481 -22.33 -24.18 6.11
CA HIS A 481 -21.17 -24.88 6.65
C HIS A 481 -20.94 -26.20 5.89
N THR A 482 -19.80 -26.32 5.19
CA THR A 482 -19.53 -27.45 4.31
C THR A 482 -19.18 -28.71 5.08
N LYS A 483 -19.62 -29.86 4.57
CA LYS A 483 -19.33 -31.18 5.19
C LYS A 483 -17.86 -31.56 5.18
N THR A 484 -17.01 -30.88 4.41
CA THR A 484 -15.57 -31.12 4.36
C THR A 484 -14.81 -30.37 5.45
N HIS A 485 -15.38 -29.31 6.03
CA HIS A 485 -14.75 -28.49 7.07
C HIS A 485 -15.25 -28.85 8.48
N GLN A 486 -15.15 -30.12 8.88
CA GLN A 486 -15.67 -30.60 10.18
C GLN A 486 -14.73 -30.38 11.37
N GLN A 487 -13.52 -29.85 11.12
CA GLN A 487 -12.51 -29.64 12.14
C GLN A 487 -12.86 -28.52 13.15
N TYR A 488 -13.84 -27.67 12.84
CA TYR A 488 -14.37 -26.63 13.72
C TYR A 488 -15.89 -26.46 13.52
N LYS A 489 -16.51 -25.77 14.48
CA LYS A 489 -17.88 -25.25 14.39
C LYS A 489 -17.82 -23.73 14.55
N MET A 490 -18.84 -23.05 14.02
CA MET A 490 -18.95 -21.59 14.12
C MET A 490 -20.20 -21.24 14.91
N GLU A 491 -20.04 -20.29 15.83
CA GLU A 491 -21.10 -19.70 16.63
C GLU A 491 -21.02 -18.18 16.46
N ILE A 492 -22.16 -17.53 16.34
CA ILE A 492 -22.21 -16.06 16.19
C ILE A 492 -22.09 -15.46 17.59
N GLU A 493 -21.05 -14.65 17.80
CA GLU A 493 -20.90 -13.86 19.02
C GLU A 493 -21.68 -12.55 18.92
N GLN A 494 -21.51 -11.81 17.82
CA GLN A 494 -22.16 -10.53 17.55
C GLN A 494 -22.34 -10.35 16.03
N ILE A 495 -23.34 -9.56 15.64
CA ILE A 495 -23.53 -9.11 14.25
C ILE A 495 -23.51 -7.59 14.25
N PHE A 496 -22.82 -7.02 13.27
CA PHE A 496 -22.75 -5.59 13.06
C PHE A 496 -23.22 -5.25 11.65
N GLU A 497 -24.14 -4.31 11.54
CA GLU A 497 -24.44 -3.60 10.31
C GLU A 497 -23.31 -2.59 10.06
N VAL A 498 -22.81 -2.55 8.83
CA VAL A 498 -21.64 -1.76 8.43
C VAL A 498 -22.03 -0.92 7.22
N GLU A 499 -21.96 0.41 7.36
CA GLU A 499 -22.25 1.37 6.30
C GLU A 499 -21.01 2.25 6.08
N ARG A 500 -20.29 1.99 4.99
CA ARG A 500 -19.07 2.72 4.62
C ARG A 500 -19.39 4.01 3.88
N GLU A 501 -18.64 5.07 4.17
CA GLU A 501 -18.82 6.37 3.54
C GLU A 501 -18.64 6.28 2.00
N ASN A 502 -19.59 6.84 1.25
CA ASN A 502 -19.63 6.87 -0.22
C ASN A 502 -19.74 5.51 -0.93
N GLU A 503 -19.81 4.38 -0.22
CA GLU A 503 -19.85 3.05 -0.86
C GLU A 503 -21.18 2.81 -1.59
N ALA A 504 -22.30 3.22 -0.98
CA ALA A 504 -23.62 3.14 -1.60
C ALA A 504 -23.73 3.97 -2.89
N GLU A 505 -23.03 5.11 -2.99
CA GLU A 505 -23.01 5.96 -4.18
C GLU A 505 -22.12 5.41 -5.29
N GLN A 506 -21.07 4.67 -4.92
CA GLN A 506 -20.15 4.02 -5.87
C GLN A 506 -20.65 2.65 -6.35
N PHE A 507 -21.60 2.06 -5.62
CA PHE A 507 -22.17 0.77 -5.95
C PHE A 507 -22.94 0.83 -7.28
N ASN A 508 -22.48 0.03 -8.25
CA ASN A 508 -23.11 -0.07 -9.56
C ASN A 508 -23.90 -1.37 -9.68
N ASP A 509 -25.22 -1.27 -9.61
CA ASP A 509 -26.10 -2.43 -9.78
C ASP A 509 -26.10 -2.90 -11.25
N VAL A 510 -25.51 -4.07 -11.46
CA VAL A 510 -25.43 -4.74 -12.77
C VAL A 510 -26.37 -5.95 -12.87
N GLY A 511 -27.25 -6.15 -11.88
CA GLY A 511 -28.13 -7.32 -11.76
C GLY A 511 -27.46 -8.54 -11.10
N ASN A 512 -28.26 -9.55 -10.74
CA ASN A 512 -27.84 -10.76 -10.00
C ASN A 512 -27.09 -10.46 -8.68
N LYS A 513 -27.66 -9.56 -7.88
CA LYS A 513 -27.11 -9.19 -6.57
C LYS A 513 -27.25 -10.35 -5.59
N MET A 514 -26.16 -10.67 -4.90
CA MET A 514 -26.07 -11.81 -4.01
C MET A 514 -25.30 -11.43 -2.76
N LEU A 515 -25.80 -11.87 -1.62
CA LEU A 515 -25.13 -11.66 -0.34
C LEU A 515 -24.12 -12.78 -0.09
N LEU A 516 -22.82 -12.48 -0.16
CA LEU A 516 -21.75 -13.48 -0.14
C LEU A 516 -20.72 -13.22 0.97
N TRP A 517 -20.08 -14.31 1.42
CA TRP A 517 -19.09 -14.30 2.50
C TRP A 517 -17.69 -13.95 2.01
N HIS A 518 -17.01 -13.08 2.72
CA HIS A 518 -15.58 -12.80 2.59
C HIS A 518 -14.89 -13.00 3.95
N GLY A 519 -13.82 -13.79 3.98
CA GLY A 519 -13.04 -14.02 5.19
C GLY A 519 -11.64 -13.44 5.05
N SER A 520 -11.14 -12.83 6.12
CA SER A 520 -9.78 -12.30 6.21
C SER A 520 -9.31 -12.37 7.66
N ARG A 521 -7.99 -12.24 7.88
CA ARG A 521 -7.43 -12.17 9.24
C ARG A 521 -8.03 -10.96 9.98
N THR A 522 -8.32 -11.12 11.27
CA THR A 522 -8.88 -10.04 12.11
C THR A 522 -8.04 -8.76 12.04
N THR A 523 -6.71 -8.89 11.91
CA THR A 523 -5.76 -7.77 11.78
C THR A 523 -5.97 -6.91 10.53
N ASN A 524 -6.57 -7.47 9.48
CA ASN A 524 -6.78 -6.79 8.21
C ASN A 524 -8.13 -6.04 8.18
N VAL A 525 -9.05 -6.37 9.10
CA VAL A 525 -10.41 -5.84 9.12
C VAL A 525 -10.42 -4.33 9.31
N ALA A 526 -9.52 -3.75 10.12
CA ALA A 526 -9.40 -2.30 10.26
C ALA A 526 -9.06 -1.61 8.92
N GLY A 527 -8.17 -2.21 8.12
CA GLY A 527 -7.84 -1.74 6.77
C GLY A 527 -9.02 -1.88 5.80
N ILE A 528 -9.76 -3.00 5.90
CA ILE A 528 -10.94 -3.25 5.06
C ILE A 528 -12.10 -2.31 5.41
N ILE A 529 -12.38 -2.07 6.68
CA ILE A 529 -13.48 -1.17 7.10
C ILE A 529 -13.15 0.28 6.73
N SER A 530 -11.88 0.70 6.77
CA SER A 530 -11.48 2.05 6.38
C SER A 530 -11.42 2.25 4.86
N GLN A 531 -10.75 1.37 4.11
CA GLN A 531 -10.51 1.58 2.68
C GLN A 531 -11.34 0.71 1.73
N GLY A 532 -12.01 -0.32 2.26
CA GLY A 532 -12.83 -1.25 1.50
C GLY A 532 -12.04 -2.48 1.07
N LEU A 533 -12.72 -3.39 0.41
CA LEU A 533 -12.08 -4.53 -0.22
C LEU A 533 -11.32 -4.08 -1.46
N ARG A 534 -10.00 -4.26 -1.46
CA ARG A 534 -9.11 -3.76 -2.51
C ARG A 534 -8.66 -4.88 -3.43
N ILE A 535 -8.50 -4.54 -4.70
CA ILE A 535 -7.85 -5.43 -5.67
C ILE A 535 -6.35 -5.38 -5.40
N ALA A 536 -5.71 -6.55 -5.45
CA ALA A 536 -4.27 -6.67 -5.34
C ALA A 536 -3.54 -5.74 -6.33
N PRO A 537 -2.42 -5.11 -5.92
CA PRO A 537 -1.72 -4.12 -6.75
C PRO A 537 -1.18 -4.74 -8.06
N PRO A 538 -0.98 -3.95 -9.13
CA PRO A 538 -0.52 -4.46 -10.42
C PRO A 538 0.87 -5.14 -10.37
N GLU A 539 1.69 -4.77 -9.39
CA GLU A 539 3.00 -5.35 -9.11
C GLU A 539 2.91 -6.77 -8.53
N ALA A 540 1.80 -7.14 -7.87
CA ALA A 540 1.64 -8.47 -7.30
C ALA A 540 1.69 -9.56 -8.40
N PRO A 541 2.27 -10.73 -8.11
CA PRO A 541 2.18 -11.88 -9.01
C PRO A 541 0.73 -12.30 -9.27
N MET A 542 0.44 -12.95 -10.41
CA MET A 542 -0.92 -13.48 -10.66
C MET A 542 -1.12 -14.85 -10.01
N THR A 543 -0.02 -15.58 -9.82
CA THR A 543 0.07 -16.75 -8.97
C THR A 543 -0.47 -16.46 -7.57
N GLY A 544 -1.33 -17.33 -7.06
CA GLY A 544 -1.99 -17.19 -5.76
C GLY A 544 -3.46 -16.85 -5.88
N TYR A 545 -3.87 -16.26 -7.01
CA TYR A 545 -5.26 -15.95 -7.32
C TYR A 545 -5.82 -16.96 -8.34
N MET A 546 -6.93 -17.62 -8.01
CA MET A 546 -7.49 -18.69 -8.85
C MET A 546 -7.95 -18.19 -10.23
N PHE A 547 -8.50 -16.98 -10.27
CA PHE A 547 -9.11 -16.39 -11.47
C PHE A 547 -8.57 -14.97 -11.75
N GLY A 548 -7.34 -14.70 -11.31
CA GLY A 548 -6.71 -13.39 -11.44
C GLY A 548 -7.05 -12.43 -10.30
N LYS A 549 -6.56 -11.19 -10.41
CA LYS A 549 -6.66 -10.21 -9.32
C LYS A 549 -8.09 -9.67 -9.24
N GLY A 550 -8.70 -9.81 -8.07
CA GLY A 550 -10.05 -9.36 -7.80
C GLY A 550 -10.41 -9.57 -6.35
N VAL A 551 -11.61 -9.17 -5.98
CA VAL A 551 -12.18 -9.47 -4.66
C VAL A 551 -12.86 -10.83 -4.73
N TYR A 552 -12.53 -11.71 -3.79
CA TYR A 552 -13.03 -13.08 -3.77
C TYR A 552 -14.09 -13.26 -2.69
N PHE A 553 -15.20 -13.88 -3.09
CA PHE A 553 -16.32 -14.19 -2.22
C PHE A 553 -16.67 -15.69 -2.31
N ALA A 554 -17.42 -16.18 -1.32
CA ALA A 554 -18.01 -17.51 -1.33
C ALA A 554 -19.46 -17.48 -0.83
N ASP A 555 -20.28 -18.34 -1.40
CA ASP A 555 -21.62 -18.68 -0.88
C ASP A 555 -21.54 -19.58 0.37
N MET A 556 -20.43 -20.31 0.53
CA MET A 556 -20.19 -21.20 1.66
C MET A 556 -19.45 -20.51 2.81
N SER A 557 -20.11 -20.35 3.96
CA SER A 557 -19.55 -19.69 5.16
C SER A 557 -18.20 -20.28 5.58
N SER A 558 -18.14 -21.60 5.74
CA SER A 558 -16.92 -22.32 6.16
C SER A 558 -15.75 -22.20 5.17
N LYS A 559 -15.99 -21.87 3.90
CA LYS A 559 -14.92 -21.64 2.92
C LYS A 559 -14.24 -20.30 3.17
N SER A 560 -15.04 -19.26 3.42
CA SER A 560 -14.53 -17.93 3.79
C SER A 560 -13.92 -17.92 5.18
N ALA A 561 -14.53 -18.59 6.16
CA ALA A 561 -14.04 -18.64 7.54
C ALA A 561 -12.62 -19.23 7.69
N ASN A 562 -12.18 -20.10 6.78
CA ASN A 562 -10.80 -20.61 6.77
C ASN A 562 -9.76 -19.50 6.59
N TYR A 563 -10.13 -18.37 5.98
CA TYR A 563 -9.25 -17.21 5.78
C TYR A 563 -9.16 -16.30 7.02
N CYS A 564 -9.95 -16.56 8.06
CA CYS A 564 -9.83 -15.84 9.34
C CYS A 564 -8.60 -16.28 10.14
N TYR A 565 -8.03 -17.46 9.83
CA TYR A 565 -6.89 -18.04 10.55
C TYR A 565 -7.11 -18.16 12.08
N ALA A 566 -8.36 -18.39 12.50
CA ALA A 566 -8.69 -18.60 13.90
C ALA A 566 -8.01 -19.88 14.44
N THR A 567 -7.57 -19.83 15.70
CA THR A 567 -6.88 -20.94 16.37
C THR A 567 -7.59 -21.27 17.69
N ARG A 568 -7.15 -22.33 18.38
CA ARG A 568 -7.70 -22.65 19.71
C ARG A 568 -7.38 -21.60 20.78
N ASN A 569 -6.28 -20.87 20.61
CA ASN A 569 -5.86 -19.84 21.56
C ASN A 569 -6.45 -18.46 21.21
N ASN A 570 -6.79 -18.25 19.94
CA ASN A 570 -7.48 -17.07 19.44
C ASN A 570 -8.66 -17.54 18.58
N ASN A 571 -9.77 -17.85 19.25
CA ASN A 571 -10.95 -18.50 18.68
C ASN A 571 -11.97 -17.52 18.09
N THR A 572 -11.77 -16.21 18.26
CA THR A 572 -12.63 -15.17 17.69
C THR A 572 -12.09 -14.75 16.33
N GLY A 573 -12.94 -14.84 15.31
CA GLY A 573 -12.63 -14.41 13.94
C GLY A 573 -13.77 -13.58 13.37
N ILE A 574 -13.47 -12.72 12.40
CA ILE A 574 -14.46 -11.88 11.73
C ILE A 574 -14.64 -12.37 10.29
N VAL A 575 -15.89 -12.59 9.91
CA VAL A 575 -16.28 -12.85 8.52
C VAL A 575 -17.18 -11.71 8.08
N ILE A 576 -16.95 -11.21 6.87
CA ILE A 576 -17.69 -10.11 6.26
C ILE A 576 -18.73 -10.70 5.32
N LEU A 577 -19.91 -10.09 5.30
CA LEU A 577 -20.98 -10.41 4.39
C LEU A 577 -21.28 -9.16 3.55
N SER A 578 -21.23 -9.27 2.23
CA SER A 578 -21.34 -8.13 1.31
C SER A 578 -22.25 -8.44 0.13
N GLU A 579 -22.96 -7.42 -0.35
CA GLU A 579 -23.82 -7.44 -1.54
C GLU A 579 -23.04 -7.25 -2.84
#